data_AF-A0A7R6WG69-F1
#
_entry.id   AF-A0A7R6WG69-F1
#
_cell.length_a   1.000
_cell.length_b   1.000
_cell.length_c   1.000
_cell.angle_alpha   90.00
_cell.angle_beta   90.00
_cell.angle_gamma   90.00
#
_symmetry.space_group_name_H-M   'P 1'
#
loop_
_entity.id
_entity.type
_entity.pdbx_description
1 polymer ?
#
loop_
_entity_poly.entity_id
_entity_poly.type
_entity_poly.pdbx_seq_one_letter_code
_entity_poly.pdbx_strand_id
1 'polypeptide(L)'
;MKTPNADALAAEGVLFKRHYGGAAPCSPARACLYTGLYQMNNRVCRNGTPLDARHGNIAQHARSIGYDPTLFGYTDVSLDPRLLAPRDPRLKSYEGVLPGFTARQLLPEHQKQWLSWLKLQGIDASAGFPDIHRPVDEENDADAVTEAPPIYSKDHTPAAFLVGEFRRWLGEQEQATPWFAHLSFISPHPPFIVPEPYNTQYDPADGPAFHRAESWRAEAQSHPYLAYDLSRQKRAKFRPGAAGKVHDWSEDDFRRIRAIYYGMISEVDAQLGLIWQALKALGSWDDTIIVLTSDHAEMMGDHFMLGKGGYFDGSYHIPLIIRDPRHGKAAGSTVDRFTEAVDIFPTLIDLLGEAPEPHLDGWSLKPFLSGGTPAIWRDAAHWEFDFRSIADGEAETHFGIASRQCNLAVIRTKKFKYVHFGGGLPPLLFNVETDPGELTNLATSPAHLSTRLEFAERLLAWRAEHLDQSLALAELTENGVAGHVSKAARE
;
A
#
# COMPACT_ATOMS: atom_id res chain seq x y z
N MET A 1 19.61 5.38 -1.67
CA MET A 1 18.97 4.13 -2.14
C MET A 1 19.12 4.02 -3.66
N LYS A 2 19.26 2.81 -4.20
CA LYS A 2 19.44 2.50 -5.63
C LYS A 2 18.32 1.56 -6.10
N THR A 3 17.64 1.92 -7.19
CA THR A 3 16.54 1.16 -7.81
C THR A 3 16.68 1.08 -9.34
N PRO A 4 17.83 0.61 -9.87
CA PRO A 4 18.12 0.69 -11.31
C PRO A 4 17.10 -0.04 -12.20
N ASN A 5 16.44 -1.10 -11.72
CA ASN A 5 15.46 -1.83 -12.53
C ASN A 5 14.09 -1.15 -12.54
N ALA A 6 13.68 -0.52 -11.44
CA ALA A 6 12.52 0.36 -11.43
C ALA A 6 12.79 1.63 -12.26
N ASP A 7 13.99 2.20 -12.17
CA ASP A 7 14.41 3.36 -12.98
C ASP A 7 14.40 3.01 -14.47
N ALA A 8 14.84 1.80 -14.85
CA ALA A 8 14.75 1.31 -16.22
C ALA A 8 13.29 1.12 -16.68
N LEU A 9 12.40 0.63 -15.81
CA LEU A 9 10.96 0.57 -16.11
C LEU A 9 10.38 1.97 -16.31
N ALA A 10 10.76 2.94 -15.47
CA ALA A 10 10.32 4.33 -15.59
C ALA A 10 10.83 4.99 -16.88
N ALA A 11 12.04 4.67 -17.33
CA ALA A 11 12.59 5.16 -18.59
C ALA A 11 11.79 4.69 -19.83
N GLU A 12 11.14 3.52 -19.75
CA GLU A 12 10.25 3.00 -20.79
C GLU A 12 8.75 3.24 -20.51
N GLY A 13 8.41 3.79 -19.34
CA GLY A 13 7.04 3.99 -18.86
C GLY A 13 6.76 5.43 -18.45
N VAL A 14 5.78 5.62 -17.57
CA VAL A 14 5.42 6.92 -16.98
C VAL A 14 5.55 6.83 -15.46
N LEU A 15 6.32 7.74 -14.87
CA LEU A 15 6.50 7.86 -13.41
C LEU A 15 5.54 8.90 -12.82
N PHE A 16 4.72 8.50 -11.86
CA PHE A 16 3.80 9.38 -11.16
C PHE A 16 4.41 9.85 -9.83
N LYS A 17 4.80 11.13 -9.76
CA LYS A 17 5.58 11.68 -8.63
C LYS A 17 4.74 11.94 -7.37
N ARG A 18 3.43 12.11 -7.52
CA ARG A 18 2.49 12.44 -6.44
C ARG A 18 1.38 11.40 -6.35
N HIS A 19 1.77 10.13 -6.20
CA HIS A 19 0.84 9.03 -6.03
C HIS A 19 0.65 8.67 -4.55
N TYR A 20 -0.59 8.55 -4.09
CA TYR A 20 -0.92 8.33 -2.68
C TYR A 20 -1.79 7.08 -2.47
N GLY A 21 -1.51 6.32 -1.41
CA GLY A 21 -2.37 5.24 -0.94
C GLY A 21 -3.71 5.79 -0.44
N GLY A 22 -4.81 5.06 -0.68
CA GLY A 22 -6.15 5.52 -0.27
C GLY A 22 -6.46 5.27 1.21
N ALA A 23 -5.74 4.34 1.85
CA ALA A 23 -5.92 3.96 3.25
C ALA A 23 -4.67 3.22 3.79
N ALA A 24 -4.66 2.97 5.09
CA ALA A 24 -3.70 2.08 5.75
C ALA A 24 -4.40 1.39 6.95
N PRO A 25 -3.93 0.22 7.44
CA PRO A 25 -2.78 -0.60 7.01
C PRO A 25 -3.07 -1.44 5.74
N CYS A 26 -2.36 -2.56 5.54
CA CYS A 26 -2.33 -3.37 4.31
C CYS A 26 -3.72 -3.69 3.73
N SER A 27 -4.64 -4.25 4.52
CA SER A 27 -5.95 -4.69 4.03
C SER A 27 -6.84 -3.52 3.56
N PRO A 28 -7.03 -2.43 4.34
CA PRO A 28 -7.68 -1.22 3.84
C PRO A 28 -7.05 -0.63 2.58
N ALA A 29 -5.71 -0.54 2.53
CA ALA A 29 -4.99 0.01 1.40
C ALA A 29 -5.26 -0.80 0.11
N ARG A 30 -5.20 -2.12 0.24
CA ARG A 30 -5.47 -3.08 -0.84
C ARG A 30 -6.92 -3.09 -1.28
N ALA A 31 -7.87 -2.91 -0.36
CA ALA A 31 -9.27 -2.74 -0.72
C ALA A 31 -9.45 -1.54 -1.65
N CYS A 32 -8.81 -0.39 -1.36
CA CYS A 32 -8.84 0.77 -2.26
C CYS A 32 -8.23 0.46 -3.63
N LEU A 33 -7.08 -0.21 -3.66
CA LEU A 33 -6.37 -0.56 -4.90
C LEU A 33 -7.15 -1.53 -5.78
N TYR A 34 -7.75 -2.58 -5.21
CA TYR A 34 -8.43 -3.63 -5.97
C TYR A 34 -9.84 -3.28 -6.41
N THR A 35 -10.54 -2.43 -5.65
CA THR A 35 -11.94 -2.07 -5.92
C THR A 35 -12.07 -0.71 -6.59
N GLY A 36 -11.03 0.12 -6.61
CA GLY A 36 -11.10 1.49 -7.13
C GLY A 36 -12.00 2.41 -6.30
N LEU A 37 -12.25 2.04 -5.03
CA LEU A 37 -13.13 2.76 -4.11
C LEU A 37 -12.36 3.30 -2.91
N TYR A 38 -12.67 4.50 -2.46
CA TYR A 38 -12.20 5.02 -1.17
C TYR A 38 -12.73 4.19 0.00
N GLN A 39 -12.08 4.31 1.17
CA GLN A 39 -12.46 3.56 2.37
C GLN A 39 -13.91 3.87 2.81
N MET A 40 -14.41 5.07 2.55
CA MET A 40 -15.81 5.43 2.79
C MET A 40 -16.83 4.61 2.01
N ASN A 41 -16.44 4.04 0.87
CA ASN A 41 -17.31 3.20 0.04
C ASN A 41 -17.03 1.71 0.24
N ASN A 42 -15.77 1.27 0.25
CA ASN A 42 -15.43 -0.15 0.45
C ASN A 42 -15.56 -0.63 1.91
N ARG A 43 -15.51 0.31 2.88
CA ARG A 43 -15.66 0.11 4.33
C ARG A 43 -14.65 -0.82 5.01
N VAL A 44 -13.57 -1.24 4.34
CA VAL A 44 -12.49 -2.01 4.95
C VAL A 44 -11.64 -1.07 5.81
N CYS A 45 -11.93 -1.01 7.11
CA CYS A 45 -11.36 -0.02 8.04
C CYS A 45 -10.02 -0.47 8.66
N ARG A 46 -9.86 -1.77 8.91
CA ARG A 46 -8.72 -2.38 9.61
C ARG A 46 -8.37 -3.71 8.95
N ASN A 47 -7.16 -4.23 9.19
CA ASN A 47 -6.89 -5.65 8.95
C ASN A 47 -7.92 -6.49 9.74
N GLY A 48 -8.71 -7.30 9.03
CA GLY A 48 -9.82 -8.07 9.59
C GLY A 48 -11.22 -7.50 9.33
N THR A 49 -11.35 -6.28 8.81
CA THR A 49 -12.67 -5.75 8.42
C THR A 49 -13.12 -6.42 7.12
N PRO A 50 -14.27 -7.12 7.07
CA PRO A 50 -14.73 -7.78 5.86
C PRO A 50 -14.94 -6.81 4.70
N LEU A 51 -14.51 -7.20 3.50
CA LEU A 51 -14.89 -6.55 2.25
C LEU A 51 -16.26 -7.10 1.81
N ASP A 52 -17.22 -6.20 1.59
CA ASP A 52 -18.56 -6.58 1.12
C ASP A 52 -18.47 -7.19 -0.30
N ALA A 53 -19.00 -8.40 -0.47
CA ALA A 53 -18.95 -9.13 -1.74
C ALA A 53 -19.72 -8.45 -2.88
N ARG A 54 -20.55 -7.44 -2.59
CA ARG A 54 -21.23 -6.63 -3.59
C ARG A 54 -20.27 -5.83 -4.48
N HIS A 55 -19.08 -5.50 -3.96
CA HIS A 55 -18.11 -4.69 -4.69
C HIS A 55 -17.40 -5.55 -5.75
N GLY A 56 -17.49 -5.11 -7.01
CA GLY A 56 -16.62 -5.61 -8.06
C GLY A 56 -15.15 -5.30 -7.75
N ASN A 57 -14.26 -6.04 -8.39
CA ASN A 57 -12.83 -5.84 -8.23
C ASN A 57 -12.04 -6.21 -9.49
N ILE A 58 -10.76 -5.89 -9.48
CA ILE A 58 -9.87 -6.08 -10.62
C ILE A 58 -9.80 -7.51 -11.16
N ALA A 59 -9.80 -8.51 -10.28
CA ALA A 59 -9.72 -9.91 -10.70
C ALA A 59 -11.04 -10.39 -11.30
N GLN A 60 -12.17 -10.08 -10.68
CA GLN A 60 -13.49 -10.39 -11.24
C GLN A 60 -13.70 -9.72 -12.61
N HIS A 61 -13.30 -8.45 -12.74
CA HIS A 61 -13.39 -7.75 -14.02
C HIS A 61 -12.50 -8.41 -15.08
N ALA A 62 -11.24 -8.73 -14.76
CA ALA A 62 -10.34 -9.43 -15.67
C ALA A 62 -10.93 -10.76 -16.15
N ARG A 63 -11.58 -11.53 -15.26
CA ARG A 63 -12.31 -12.76 -15.64
C ARG A 63 -13.45 -12.49 -16.62
N SER A 64 -14.21 -11.43 -16.39
CA SER A 64 -15.37 -11.09 -17.21
C SER A 64 -15.02 -10.81 -18.68
N ILE A 65 -13.77 -10.45 -18.96
CA ILE A 65 -13.24 -10.21 -20.31
C ILE A 65 -12.26 -11.30 -20.79
N GLY A 66 -12.23 -12.45 -20.11
CA GLY A 66 -11.56 -13.65 -20.60
C GLY A 66 -10.15 -13.92 -20.07
N TYR A 67 -9.65 -13.14 -19.10
CA TYR A 67 -8.38 -13.47 -18.43
C TYR A 67 -8.58 -14.47 -17.28
N ASP A 68 -7.54 -15.25 -16.96
CA ASP A 68 -7.41 -15.96 -15.69
C ASP A 68 -6.40 -15.23 -14.78
N PRO A 69 -6.83 -14.22 -14.00
CA PRO A 69 -5.94 -13.47 -13.13
C PRO A 69 -5.30 -14.39 -12.11
N THR A 70 -3.98 -14.50 -12.19
CA THR A 70 -3.17 -15.43 -11.40
C THR A 70 -2.42 -14.70 -10.30
N LEU A 71 -2.54 -15.18 -9.06
CA LEU A 71 -1.92 -14.58 -7.88
C LEU A 71 -0.61 -15.29 -7.49
N PHE A 72 0.42 -14.47 -7.23
CA PHE A 72 1.67 -14.83 -6.55
C PHE A 72 1.82 -13.94 -5.31
N GLY A 73 1.90 -14.55 -4.13
CA GLY A 73 1.92 -13.84 -2.84
C GLY A 73 0.56 -13.86 -2.16
N TYR A 74 -0.01 -12.68 -1.93
CA TYR A 74 -1.18 -12.47 -1.09
C TYR A 74 -1.98 -11.22 -1.50
N THR A 75 -3.19 -11.08 -0.96
CA THR A 75 -4.08 -9.92 -1.19
C THR A 75 -4.62 -9.30 0.10
N ASP A 76 -4.49 -9.97 1.25
CA ASP A 76 -4.98 -9.50 2.55
C ASP A 76 -6.44 -9.02 2.54
N VAL A 77 -7.34 -9.83 1.98
CA VAL A 77 -8.78 -9.52 1.94
C VAL A 77 -9.53 -10.40 2.95
N SER A 78 -10.16 -9.75 3.92
CA SER A 78 -11.13 -10.42 4.79
C SER A 78 -12.41 -10.67 3.99
N LEU A 79 -12.75 -11.93 3.79
CA LEU A 79 -13.94 -12.30 3.02
C LEU A 79 -15.23 -11.92 3.75
N ASP A 80 -16.28 -11.64 2.99
CA ASP A 80 -17.62 -11.41 3.52
C ASP A 80 -18.12 -12.65 4.29
N PRO A 81 -18.29 -12.57 5.62
CA PRO A 81 -18.68 -13.72 6.41
C PRO A 81 -20.10 -14.20 6.12
N ARG A 82 -20.96 -13.37 5.48
CA ARG A 82 -22.33 -13.73 5.11
C ARG A 82 -22.39 -14.82 4.04
N LEU A 83 -21.30 -15.00 3.29
CA LEU A 83 -21.17 -16.00 2.22
C LEU A 83 -20.46 -17.28 2.67
N LEU A 84 -20.04 -17.36 3.93
CA LEU A 84 -19.21 -18.47 4.43
C LEU A 84 -19.97 -19.28 5.49
N ALA A 85 -19.69 -20.59 5.52
CA ALA A 85 -20.19 -21.42 6.60
C ALA A 85 -19.58 -20.97 7.94
N PRO A 86 -20.30 -21.03 9.08
CA PRO A 86 -19.82 -20.49 10.36
C PRO A 86 -18.49 -21.06 10.88
N ARG A 87 -18.04 -22.21 10.36
CA ARG A 87 -16.78 -22.87 10.75
C ARG A 87 -15.73 -22.88 9.64
N ASP A 88 -15.95 -22.14 8.57
CA ASP A 88 -14.99 -22.02 7.48
C ASP A 88 -13.66 -21.46 8.02
N PRO A 89 -12.51 -22.12 7.80
CA PRO A 89 -11.21 -21.65 8.27
C PRO A 89 -10.85 -20.24 7.80
N ARG A 90 -11.40 -19.80 6.66
CA ARG A 90 -11.17 -18.46 6.10
C ARG A 90 -11.73 -17.34 7.00
N LEU A 91 -12.68 -17.64 7.89
CA LEU A 91 -13.19 -16.70 8.89
C LEU A 91 -12.18 -16.39 10.02
N LYS A 92 -11.04 -17.09 10.06
CA LYS A 92 -10.03 -16.95 11.12
C LYS A 92 -8.82 -16.10 10.72
N SER A 93 -8.77 -15.58 9.50
CA SER A 93 -7.68 -14.70 9.06
C SER A 93 -8.20 -13.64 8.08
N TYR A 94 -7.54 -12.48 8.09
CA TYR A 94 -7.73 -11.43 7.10
C TYR A 94 -6.91 -11.66 5.83
N GLU A 95 -5.99 -12.62 5.84
CA GLU A 95 -5.06 -12.96 4.75
C GLU A 95 -5.74 -13.78 3.64
N GLY A 96 -7.03 -13.56 3.42
CA GLY A 96 -7.81 -14.22 2.38
C GLY A 96 -7.39 -13.75 0.99
N VAL A 97 -7.69 -14.61 0.01
CA VAL A 97 -7.50 -14.33 -1.42
C VAL A 97 -8.70 -13.51 -1.92
N LEU A 98 -8.44 -12.38 -2.58
CA LEU A 98 -9.49 -11.56 -3.20
C LEU A 98 -10.28 -12.41 -4.22
N PRO A 99 -11.63 -12.42 -4.15
CA PRO A 99 -12.45 -13.17 -5.09
C PRO A 99 -12.14 -12.83 -6.55
N GLY A 100 -12.00 -13.85 -7.39
CA GLY A 100 -11.67 -13.72 -8.81
C GLY A 100 -10.24 -14.18 -9.16
N PHE A 101 -9.30 -14.17 -8.21
CA PHE A 101 -7.94 -14.69 -8.47
C PHE A 101 -7.88 -16.22 -8.43
N THR A 102 -7.08 -16.78 -9.34
CA THR A 102 -6.55 -18.14 -9.25
C THR A 102 -5.21 -18.11 -8.54
N ALA A 103 -5.09 -18.77 -7.38
CA ALA A 103 -3.85 -18.76 -6.60
C ALA A 103 -2.83 -19.76 -7.16
N ARG A 104 -1.75 -19.26 -7.78
CA ARG A 104 -0.63 -20.10 -8.23
C ARG A 104 0.37 -20.35 -7.11
N GLN A 105 0.81 -19.29 -6.43
CA GLN A 105 1.75 -19.39 -5.31
C GLN A 105 1.31 -18.48 -4.19
N LEU A 106 0.78 -19.05 -3.11
CA LEU A 106 0.46 -18.29 -1.90
C LEU A 106 1.70 -18.08 -1.04
N LEU A 107 1.81 -16.90 -0.43
CA LEU A 107 2.80 -16.60 0.60
C LEU A 107 2.22 -15.67 1.68
N PRO A 108 1.34 -16.20 2.55
CA PRO A 108 0.81 -15.46 3.70
C PRO A 108 1.88 -15.24 4.78
N GLU A 109 1.55 -14.51 5.85
CA GLU A 109 2.44 -14.05 6.93
C GLU A 109 3.22 -15.21 7.58
N HIS A 110 2.62 -16.40 7.69
CA HIS A 110 3.31 -17.56 8.26
C HIS A 110 4.41 -18.16 7.35
N GLN A 111 4.48 -17.75 6.07
CA GLN A 111 5.49 -18.10 5.07
C GLN A 111 5.86 -19.59 4.93
N LYS A 112 4.93 -20.52 5.16
CA LYS A 112 5.24 -21.96 5.28
C LYS A 112 5.71 -22.55 3.95
N GLN A 113 5.18 -22.06 2.85
CA GLN A 113 5.54 -22.44 1.49
C GLN A 113 7.02 -22.14 1.24
N TRP A 114 7.46 -20.91 1.52
CA TRP A 114 8.86 -20.51 1.41
C TRP A 114 9.76 -21.27 2.40
N LEU A 115 9.35 -21.41 3.67
CA LEU A 115 10.10 -22.20 4.67
C LEU A 115 10.30 -23.66 4.23
N SER A 116 9.30 -24.27 3.61
CA SER A 116 9.42 -25.63 3.07
C SER A 116 10.36 -25.70 1.87
N TRP A 117 10.37 -24.67 1.03
CA TRP A 117 11.28 -24.54 -0.10
C TRP A 117 12.73 -24.36 0.38
N LEU A 118 12.98 -23.55 1.41
CA LEU A 118 14.31 -23.41 2.05
C LEU A 118 14.87 -24.77 2.50
N LYS A 119 14.04 -25.60 3.15
CA LYS A 119 14.44 -26.95 3.57
C LYS A 119 14.86 -27.83 2.40
N LEU A 120 14.17 -27.72 1.26
CA LEU A 120 14.56 -28.42 0.03
C LEU A 120 15.87 -27.91 -0.56
N GLN A 121 16.21 -26.64 -0.34
CA GLN A 121 17.52 -26.06 -0.70
C GLN A 121 18.63 -26.40 0.32
N GLY A 122 18.34 -27.19 1.36
CA GLY A 122 19.31 -27.57 2.39
C GLY A 122 19.55 -26.49 3.46
N ILE A 123 18.69 -25.47 3.54
CA ILE A 123 18.76 -24.42 4.56
C ILE A 123 17.92 -24.83 5.77
N ASP A 124 18.49 -24.70 6.97
CA ASP A 124 17.76 -24.98 8.21
C ASP A 124 16.69 -23.91 8.48
N ALA A 125 15.44 -24.27 8.21
CA ALA A 125 14.27 -23.45 8.49
C ALA A 125 13.48 -23.95 9.71
N SER A 126 14.13 -24.61 10.66
CA SER A 126 13.50 -25.12 11.90
C SER A 126 13.00 -24.01 12.82
N ALA A 127 13.65 -22.85 12.83
CA ALA A 127 13.23 -21.66 13.60
C ALA A 127 11.82 -21.18 13.22
N GLY A 128 11.39 -21.38 11.96
CA GLY A 128 10.08 -20.96 11.47
C GLY A 128 9.89 -19.45 11.42
N PHE A 129 8.68 -18.98 11.09
CA PHE A 129 8.36 -17.55 11.11
C PHE A 129 7.91 -17.11 12.51
N PRO A 130 8.33 -15.94 13.02
CA PRO A 130 9.20 -14.96 12.36
C PRO A 130 10.71 -15.18 12.62
N ASP A 131 11.09 -16.19 13.40
CA ASP A 131 12.46 -16.33 13.94
C ASP A 131 13.54 -16.70 12.91
N ILE A 132 13.16 -17.24 11.75
CA ILE A 132 14.07 -17.44 10.60
C ILE A 132 14.66 -16.12 10.09
N HIS A 133 14.00 -15.00 10.38
CA HIS A 133 14.41 -13.64 10.04
C HIS A 133 15.29 -13.01 11.13
N ARG A 134 15.86 -13.81 12.03
CA ARG A 134 16.90 -13.33 12.95
C ARG A 134 18.29 -13.43 12.31
N PRO A 135 19.20 -12.51 12.66
CA PRO A 135 20.60 -12.58 12.21
C PRO A 135 21.31 -13.82 12.76
N VAL A 136 22.30 -14.35 12.04
CA VAL A 136 23.02 -15.59 12.41
C VAL A 136 23.99 -15.41 13.59
N ASP A 137 24.51 -14.20 13.80
CA ASP A 137 25.45 -13.88 14.89
C ASP A 137 24.71 -13.24 16.09
N GLU A 138 24.04 -14.04 16.92
CA GLU A 138 23.49 -13.58 18.21
C GLU A 138 24.36 -14.05 19.39
N GLU A 139 25.48 -13.36 19.61
CA GLU A 139 25.94 -13.14 21.00
C GLU A 139 24.95 -12.16 21.69
N ASN A 140 23.83 -12.73 22.16
CA ASN A 140 23.00 -12.34 23.32
C ASN A 140 22.33 -10.96 23.45
N ASP A 141 22.28 -10.07 22.44
CA ASP A 141 21.40 -8.88 22.54
C ASP A 141 20.33 -8.82 21.44
N ALA A 142 19.16 -9.41 21.73
CA ALA A 142 17.98 -9.37 20.87
C ALA A 142 17.38 -7.95 20.73
N ASP A 143 17.79 -6.99 21.56
CA ASP A 143 17.34 -5.61 21.50
C ASP A 143 18.21 -4.73 20.58
N ALA A 144 19.44 -5.15 20.27
CA ALA A 144 20.37 -4.40 19.42
C ALA A 144 19.98 -4.43 17.93
N VAL A 145 19.95 -3.25 17.29
CA VAL A 145 19.82 -3.16 15.83
C VAL A 145 21.16 -3.51 15.19
N THR A 146 21.17 -4.53 14.33
CA THR A 146 22.37 -5.08 13.68
C THR A 146 22.17 -5.22 12.19
N GLU A 147 23.26 -5.11 11.43
CA GLU A 147 23.33 -5.33 9.98
C GLU A 147 23.77 -6.77 9.64
N ALA A 148 23.87 -7.67 10.63
CA ALA A 148 24.19 -9.06 10.39
C ALA A 148 23.11 -9.74 9.51
N PRO A 149 23.51 -10.60 8.55
CA PRO A 149 22.58 -11.23 7.63
C PRO A 149 21.79 -12.38 8.29
N PRO A 150 20.63 -12.77 7.72
CA PRO A 150 19.92 -13.99 8.10
C PRO A 150 20.62 -15.24 7.54
N ILE A 151 20.14 -16.42 7.92
CA ILE A 151 20.70 -17.72 7.49
C ILE A 151 20.53 -18.01 5.99
N TYR A 152 19.56 -17.38 5.33
CA TYR A 152 19.29 -17.55 3.90
C TYR A 152 20.01 -16.47 3.08
N SER A 153 20.49 -16.83 1.89
CA SER A 153 21.17 -15.86 1.00
C SER A 153 20.19 -15.01 0.18
N LYS A 154 20.71 -14.04 -0.58
CA LYS A 154 19.94 -13.21 -1.53
C LYS A 154 19.13 -14.00 -2.57
N ASP A 155 19.56 -15.21 -2.91
CA ASP A 155 18.86 -16.07 -3.87
C ASP A 155 17.76 -16.91 -3.20
N HIS A 156 17.63 -16.78 -1.87
CA HIS A 156 16.71 -17.53 -1.02
C HIS A 156 15.73 -16.64 -0.24
N THR A 157 15.62 -15.35 -0.58
CA THR A 157 14.64 -14.45 0.03
C THR A 157 13.20 -14.85 -0.36
N PRO A 158 12.18 -14.40 0.40
CA PRO A 158 10.78 -14.54 -0.02
C PRO A 158 10.50 -13.97 -1.42
N ALA A 159 11.16 -12.86 -1.79
CA ALA A 159 11.03 -12.24 -3.11
C ALA A 159 11.65 -13.11 -4.21
N ALA A 160 12.87 -13.64 -3.99
CA ALA A 160 13.52 -14.57 -4.91
C ALA A 160 12.69 -15.83 -5.16
N PHE A 161 12.09 -16.39 -4.09
CA PHE A 161 11.17 -17.53 -4.17
C PHE A 161 9.95 -17.22 -5.05
N LEU A 162 9.25 -16.11 -4.80
CA LEU A 162 8.09 -15.72 -5.62
C LEU A 162 8.46 -15.44 -7.07
N VAL A 163 9.59 -14.79 -7.34
CA VAL A 163 10.06 -14.54 -8.70
C VAL A 163 10.43 -15.84 -9.43
N GLY A 164 11.02 -16.81 -8.73
CA GLY A 164 11.25 -18.15 -9.26
C GLY A 164 9.95 -18.83 -9.69
N GLU A 165 8.93 -18.82 -8.82
CA GLU A 165 7.62 -19.40 -9.09
C GLU A 165 6.88 -18.70 -10.23
N PHE A 166 6.95 -17.37 -10.29
CA PHE A 166 6.40 -16.59 -11.40
C PHE A 166 7.09 -16.93 -12.72
N ARG A 167 8.43 -16.95 -12.76
CA ARG A 167 9.18 -17.27 -13.98
C ARG A 167 8.87 -18.67 -14.49
N ARG A 168 8.69 -19.63 -13.59
CA ARG A 168 8.25 -20.99 -13.93
C ARG A 168 6.86 -20.97 -14.58
N TRP A 169 5.89 -20.31 -13.96
CA TRP A 169 4.54 -20.16 -14.52
C TRP A 169 4.54 -19.39 -15.85
N LEU A 170 5.39 -18.36 -15.98
CA LEU A 170 5.47 -17.54 -17.20
C LEU A 170 5.94 -18.39 -18.39
N GLY A 171 6.88 -19.32 -18.17
CA GLY A 171 7.32 -20.27 -19.20
C GLY A 171 6.27 -21.33 -19.59
N GLU A 172 5.18 -21.45 -18.83
CA GLU A 172 4.04 -22.31 -19.15
C GLU A 172 2.99 -21.60 -20.01
N GLN A 173 3.11 -20.28 -20.22
CA GLN A 173 2.12 -19.51 -20.99
C GLN A 173 2.29 -19.73 -22.50
N GLU A 174 1.17 -19.86 -23.20
CA GLU A 174 1.14 -19.99 -24.65
C GLU A 174 1.25 -18.59 -25.30
N GLN A 175 2.09 -18.45 -26.33
CA GLN A 175 2.38 -17.15 -26.95
C GLN A 175 1.15 -16.40 -27.50
N ALA A 176 0.07 -17.11 -27.85
CA ALA A 176 -1.14 -16.51 -28.40
C ALA A 176 -2.23 -16.21 -27.36
N THR A 177 -2.01 -16.55 -26.09
CA THR A 177 -3.01 -16.46 -25.03
C THR A 177 -2.60 -15.36 -24.03
N PRO A 178 -3.34 -14.23 -23.96
CA PRO A 178 -3.08 -13.18 -22.99
C PRO A 178 -3.19 -13.70 -21.56
N TRP A 179 -2.28 -13.25 -20.69
CA TRP A 179 -2.29 -13.62 -19.28
C TRP A 179 -2.41 -12.38 -18.39
N PHE A 180 -2.86 -12.59 -17.16
CA PHE A 180 -2.91 -11.56 -16.12
C PHE A 180 -2.25 -12.13 -14.86
N ALA A 181 -1.21 -11.46 -14.37
CA ALA A 181 -0.50 -11.88 -13.16
C ALA A 181 -0.42 -10.73 -12.15
N HIS A 182 -0.71 -11.03 -10.88
CA HIS A 182 -0.51 -10.12 -9.76
C HIS A 182 0.55 -10.72 -8.83
N LEU A 183 1.71 -10.06 -8.75
CA LEU A 183 2.82 -10.44 -7.88
C LEU A 183 2.86 -9.48 -6.70
N SER A 184 2.60 -10.00 -5.50
CA SER A 184 2.62 -9.23 -4.25
C SER A 184 3.82 -9.65 -3.41
N PHE A 185 4.87 -8.82 -3.43
CA PHE A 185 6.03 -9.00 -2.55
C PHE A 185 5.74 -8.48 -1.14
N ILE A 186 6.24 -9.19 -0.13
CA ILE A 186 6.19 -8.74 1.27
C ILE A 186 7.26 -7.70 1.56
N SER A 187 8.49 -7.92 1.10
CA SER A 187 9.58 -6.95 1.23
C SER A 187 9.21 -5.64 0.50
N PRO A 188 9.56 -4.46 1.05
CA PRO A 188 10.45 -4.23 2.19
C PRO A 188 9.74 -4.16 3.57
N HIS A 189 8.57 -4.78 3.73
CA HIS A 189 7.86 -4.84 5.01
C HIS A 189 8.72 -5.53 6.10
N PRO A 190 8.59 -5.13 7.39
CA PRO A 190 9.28 -5.82 8.48
C PRO A 190 8.93 -7.32 8.58
N PRO A 191 9.77 -8.18 9.18
CA PRO A 191 11.02 -7.86 9.87
C PRO A 191 12.09 -7.16 9.03
N PHE A 192 12.74 -6.13 9.59
CA PHE A 192 13.82 -5.41 8.89
C PHE A 192 15.10 -6.23 8.94
N ILE A 193 15.26 -7.12 7.95
CA ILE A 193 16.45 -7.92 7.74
C ILE A 193 16.59 -8.23 6.24
N VAL A 194 17.82 -8.30 5.77
CA VAL A 194 18.13 -8.63 4.37
C VAL A 194 19.47 -9.35 4.32
N PRO A 195 19.71 -10.27 3.38
CA PRO A 195 21.01 -10.95 3.24
C PRO A 195 22.07 -10.10 2.56
N GLU A 196 23.31 -10.59 2.62
CA GLU A 196 24.43 -10.05 1.85
C GLU A 196 24.14 -10.04 0.33
N PRO A 197 24.63 -9.03 -0.40
CA PRO A 197 25.40 -7.87 0.09
C PRO A 197 24.51 -6.69 0.55
N TYR A 198 23.19 -6.84 0.54
CA TYR A 198 22.25 -5.75 0.73
C TYR A 198 22.23 -5.20 2.16
N ASN A 199 22.55 -6.04 3.15
CA ASN A 199 22.53 -5.72 4.58
C ASN A 199 23.49 -4.60 4.97
N THR A 200 24.61 -4.47 4.26
CA THR A 200 25.64 -3.45 4.48
C THR A 200 25.87 -2.59 3.24
N GLN A 201 24.95 -2.63 2.27
CA GLN A 201 25.07 -1.87 1.02
C GLN A 201 25.02 -0.35 1.23
N TYR A 202 24.40 0.10 2.32
CA TYR A 202 24.21 1.50 2.65
C TYR A 202 24.82 1.82 4.00
N ASP A 203 25.61 2.88 4.07
CA ASP A 203 26.08 3.40 5.36
C ASP A 203 24.89 4.05 6.10
N PRO A 204 24.60 3.66 7.36
CA PRO A 204 23.59 4.32 8.19
C PRO A 204 23.70 5.85 8.24
N ALA A 205 24.91 6.41 8.06
CA ALA A 205 25.15 7.85 8.04
C ALA A 205 24.64 8.56 6.76
N ASP A 206 24.49 7.85 5.64
CA ASP A 206 24.25 8.45 4.30
C ASP A 206 22.78 8.86 4.04
N GLY A 207 21.84 8.46 4.90
CA GLY A 207 20.42 8.79 4.72
C GLY A 207 20.07 10.25 5.04
N PRO A 208 18.95 10.79 4.49
CA PRO A 208 18.51 12.16 4.74
C PRO A 208 18.22 12.42 6.23
N ALA A 209 18.11 13.69 6.63
CA ALA A 209 17.59 14.00 7.97
C ALA A 209 16.16 13.45 8.13
N PHE A 210 15.81 13.01 9.34
CA PHE A 210 14.42 12.65 9.65
C PHE A 210 13.58 13.91 9.81
N HIS A 211 12.35 13.88 9.32
CA HIS A 211 11.35 14.90 9.59
C HIS A 211 10.64 14.56 10.90
N ARG A 212 11.09 15.17 11.99
CA ARG A 212 10.55 14.95 13.35
C ARG A 212 10.86 16.12 14.25
N ALA A 213 10.10 16.26 15.34
CA ALA A 213 10.34 17.21 16.42
C ALA A 213 11.65 16.89 17.17
N GLU A 214 12.02 17.76 18.12
CA GLU A 214 13.23 17.59 18.94
C GLU A 214 13.24 16.31 19.80
N SER A 215 12.05 15.77 20.12
CA SER A 215 11.90 14.54 20.88
C SER A 215 10.54 13.90 20.61
N TRP A 216 10.43 12.59 20.83
CA TRP A 216 9.15 11.90 20.70
C TRP A 216 8.07 12.45 21.64
N ARG A 217 8.45 13.05 22.78
CA ARG A 217 7.51 13.69 23.71
C ARG A 217 6.94 15.00 23.14
N ALA A 218 7.78 15.80 22.49
CA ALA A 218 7.33 16.99 21.78
C ALA A 218 6.42 16.60 20.61
N GLU A 219 6.77 15.54 19.88
CA GLU A 219 5.94 14.98 18.82
C GLU A 219 4.56 14.55 19.35
N ALA A 220 4.52 13.78 20.44
CA ALA A 220 3.30 13.31 21.08
C ALA A 220 2.37 14.46 21.55
N GLN A 221 2.94 15.62 21.90
CA GLN A 221 2.14 16.79 22.30
C GLN A 221 1.42 17.46 21.13
N SER A 222 1.83 17.21 19.88
CA SER A 222 1.22 17.84 18.70
C SER A 222 -0.24 17.41 18.48
N HIS A 223 -0.61 16.19 18.88
CA HIS A 223 -1.96 15.68 18.71
C HIS A 223 -2.28 14.47 19.61
N PRO A 224 -3.49 14.36 20.21
CA PRO A 224 -3.86 13.23 21.09
C PRO A 224 -3.75 11.85 20.41
N TYR A 225 -4.14 11.76 19.14
CA TYR A 225 -3.99 10.50 18.39
C TYR A 225 -2.50 10.12 18.22
N LEU A 226 -1.61 11.10 18.04
CA LEU A 226 -0.19 10.81 17.86
C LEU A 226 0.45 10.32 19.17
N ALA A 227 0.09 10.91 20.30
CA ALA A 227 0.48 10.39 21.62
C ALA A 227 0.03 8.93 21.82
N TYR A 228 -1.22 8.63 21.46
CA TYR A 228 -1.77 7.27 21.51
C TYR A 228 -0.98 6.31 20.63
N ASP A 229 -0.76 6.64 19.35
CA ASP A 229 -0.08 5.75 18.42
C ASP A 229 1.38 5.49 18.80
N LEU A 230 2.15 6.55 19.09
CA LEU A 230 3.55 6.43 19.52
C LEU A 230 3.69 5.50 20.74
N SER A 231 2.80 5.64 21.73
CA SER A 231 2.83 4.81 22.94
C SER A 231 2.60 3.31 22.67
N ARG A 232 2.04 2.94 21.51
CA ARG A 232 1.66 1.58 21.15
C ARG A 232 2.67 0.87 20.27
N GLN A 233 3.54 1.59 19.58
CA GLN A 233 4.49 0.99 18.65
C GLN A 233 5.54 0.14 19.40
N LYS A 234 5.47 -1.19 19.23
CA LYS A 234 6.37 -2.16 19.85
C LYS A 234 7.50 -2.54 18.90
N ARG A 235 8.73 -2.62 19.39
CA ARG A 235 9.91 -3.01 18.59
C ARG A 235 9.77 -4.42 18.01
N ALA A 236 9.14 -5.34 18.74
CA ALA A 236 8.85 -6.71 18.30
C ALA A 236 8.12 -6.81 16.95
N LYS A 237 7.37 -5.77 16.55
CA LYS A 237 6.68 -5.71 15.24
C LYS A 237 7.67 -5.53 14.08
N PHE A 238 8.83 -4.96 14.34
CA PHE A 238 9.83 -4.59 13.33
C PHE A 238 11.08 -5.46 13.38
N ARG A 239 11.44 -5.97 14.57
CA ARG A 239 12.54 -6.92 14.79
C ARG A 239 12.06 -8.06 15.70
N PRO A 240 12.01 -9.31 15.22
CA PRO A 240 11.65 -10.47 16.04
C PRO A 240 12.54 -10.57 17.28
N GLY A 241 11.93 -10.86 18.44
CA GLY A 241 12.65 -10.98 19.71
C GLY A 241 12.92 -9.67 20.46
N ALA A 242 12.81 -8.50 19.81
CA ALA A 242 13.07 -7.22 20.48
C ALA A 242 11.95 -6.83 21.47
N ALA A 243 12.34 -6.30 22.62
CA ALA A 243 11.44 -5.80 23.67
C ALA A 243 11.39 -4.27 23.70
N GLY A 244 10.32 -3.72 24.29
CA GLY A 244 10.15 -2.26 24.46
C GLY A 244 9.46 -1.55 23.30
N LYS A 245 9.59 -0.21 23.27
CA LYS A 245 8.84 0.67 22.36
C LYS A 245 9.74 1.25 21.28
N VAL A 246 9.16 1.54 20.11
CA VAL A 246 9.88 2.13 18.99
C VAL A 246 10.52 3.47 19.37
N HIS A 247 9.80 4.33 20.11
CA HIS A 247 10.32 5.63 20.54
C HIS A 247 11.51 5.56 21.52
N ASP A 248 11.86 4.38 22.03
CA ASP A 248 13.03 4.16 22.88
C ASP A 248 14.31 3.92 22.06
N TRP A 249 14.19 3.65 20.74
CA TRP A 249 15.36 3.49 19.87
C TRP A 249 16.09 4.82 19.67
N SER A 250 17.41 4.76 19.62
CA SER A 250 18.27 5.93 19.40
C SER A 250 18.22 6.38 17.94
N GLU A 251 18.76 7.58 17.65
CA GLU A 251 18.90 8.02 16.26
C GLU A 251 19.76 7.06 15.42
N ASP A 252 20.83 6.50 16.00
CA ASP A 252 21.70 5.54 15.33
C ASP A 252 20.95 4.25 14.99
N ASP A 253 20.07 3.78 15.89
CA ASP A 253 19.20 2.63 15.63
C ASP A 253 18.25 2.91 14.45
N PHE A 254 17.59 4.08 14.42
CA PHE A 254 16.73 4.46 13.30
C PHE A 254 17.50 4.57 11.98
N ARG A 255 18.72 5.12 12.01
CA ARG A 255 19.60 5.22 10.84
C ARG A 255 19.98 3.85 10.29
N ARG A 256 20.33 2.91 11.18
CA ARG A 256 20.66 1.53 10.80
C ARG A 256 19.44 0.77 10.27
N ILE A 257 18.28 0.90 10.91
CA ILE A 257 17.00 0.34 10.40
C ILE A 257 16.73 0.86 8.98
N ARG A 258 16.91 2.16 8.74
CA ARG A 258 16.69 2.76 7.41
C ARG A 258 17.70 2.28 6.37
N ALA A 259 18.96 2.06 6.74
CA ALA A 259 19.96 1.47 5.85
C ALA A 259 19.56 0.04 5.43
N ILE A 260 19.12 -0.79 6.38
CA ILE A 260 18.62 -2.15 6.12
C ILE A 260 17.38 -2.10 5.22
N TYR A 261 16.43 -1.20 5.49
CA TYR A 261 15.24 -1.00 4.67
C TYR A 261 15.59 -0.60 3.22
N TYR A 262 16.58 0.28 3.02
CA TYR A 262 17.10 0.60 1.68
C TYR A 262 17.76 -0.62 1.01
N GLY A 263 18.45 -1.46 1.77
CA GLY A 263 18.96 -2.75 1.31
C GLY A 263 17.85 -3.67 0.83
N MET A 264 16.77 -3.81 1.60
CA MET A 264 15.57 -4.59 1.23
C MET A 264 14.94 -4.08 -0.07
N ILE A 265 14.86 -2.76 -0.26
CA ILE A 265 14.36 -2.19 -1.53
C ILE A 265 15.27 -2.56 -2.70
N SER A 266 16.60 -2.48 -2.54
CA SER A 266 17.54 -2.88 -3.59
C SER A 266 17.50 -4.38 -3.90
N GLU A 267 17.19 -5.23 -2.92
CA GLU A 267 16.97 -6.66 -3.13
C GLU A 267 15.72 -6.90 -4.00
N VAL A 268 14.59 -6.28 -3.65
CA VAL A 268 13.36 -6.35 -4.47
C VAL A 268 13.60 -5.79 -5.88
N ASP A 269 14.31 -4.67 -6.01
CA ASP A 269 14.65 -4.10 -7.32
C ASP A 269 15.46 -5.08 -8.19
N ALA A 270 16.41 -5.82 -7.59
CA ALA A 270 17.14 -6.86 -8.33
C ALA A 270 16.22 -7.99 -8.81
N GLN A 271 15.22 -8.38 -8.00
CA GLN A 271 14.21 -9.37 -8.39
C GLN A 271 13.30 -8.86 -9.52
N LEU A 272 12.94 -7.56 -9.52
CA LEU A 272 12.25 -6.93 -10.64
C LEU A 272 13.06 -7.06 -11.94
N GLY A 273 14.38 -6.85 -11.87
CA GLY A 273 15.30 -7.06 -12.99
C GLY A 273 15.18 -8.46 -13.62
N LEU A 274 15.05 -9.51 -12.80
CA LEU A 274 14.87 -10.88 -13.28
C LEU A 274 13.50 -11.11 -13.94
N ILE A 275 12.44 -10.42 -13.48
CA ILE A 275 11.13 -10.42 -14.13
C ILE A 275 11.23 -9.77 -15.51
N TRP A 276 11.84 -8.58 -15.60
CA TRP A 276 12.02 -7.88 -16.87
C TRP A 276 12.80 -8.71 -17.88
N GLN A 277 13.89 -9.35 -17.44
CA GLN A 277 14.69 -10.24 -18.27
C GLN A 277 13.88 -11.46 -18.76
N ALA A 278 13.05 -12.06 -17.90
CA ALA A 278 12.22 -13.19 -18.29
C ALA A 278 11.16 -12.80 -19.35
N LEU A 279 10.50 -11.66 -19.18
CA LEU A 279 9.56 -11.13 -20.17
C LEU A 279 10.26 -10.84 -21.51
N LYS A 280 11.45 -10.24 -21.48
CA LYS A 280 12.26 -9.98 -22.69
C LYS A 280 12.67 -11.29 -23.38
N ALA A 281 13.12 -12.30 -22.62
CA ALA A 281 13.55 -13.58 -23.15
C ALA A 281 12.41 -14.37 -23.83
N LEU A 282 11.18 -14.21 -23.34
CA LEU A 282 9.98 -14.85 -23.91
C LEU A 282 9.30 -13.99 -24.99
N GLY A 283 9.82 -12.80 -25.29
CA GLY A 283 9.26 -11.89 -26.28
C GLY A 283 7.97 -11.19 -25.84
N SER A 284 7.58 -11.30 -24.57
CA SER A 284 6.35 -10.68 -24.05
C SER A 284 6.55 -9.26 -23.53
N TRP A 285 7.79 -8.75 -23.45
CA TRP A 285 8.09 -7.40 -22.97
C TRP A 285 7.28 -6.31 -23.68
N ASP A 286 7.20 -6.36 -25.01
CA ASP A 286 6.52 -5.33 -25.82
C ASP A 286 5.02 -5.57 -25.99
N ASP A 287 4.48 -6.59 -25.32
CA ASP A 287 3.05 -6.94 -25.30
C ASP A 287 2.48 -7.01 -23.86
N THR A 288 3.24 -6.54 -22.87
CA THR A 288 2.84 -6.58 -21.46
C THR A 288 2.65 -5.16 -20.90
N ILE A 289 1.47 -4.90 -20.33
CA ILE A 289 1.25 -3.75 -19.45
C ILE A 289 1.83 -4.07 -18.08
N ILE A 290 2.69 -3.20 -17.56
CA ILE A 290 3.33 -3.36 -16.25
C ILE A 290 2.92 -2.19 -15.36
N VAL A 291 2.33 -2.51 -14.21
CA VAL A 291 2.05 -1.56 -13.13
C VAL A 291 2.91 -1.93 -11.92
N LEU A 292 3.85 -1.07 -11.55
CA LEU A 292 4.68 -1.20 -10.35
C LEU A 292 4.24 -0.16 -9.33
N THR A 293 3.75 -0.62 -8.17
CA THR A 293 3.31 0.25 -7.07
C THR A 293 3.43 -0.45 -5.71
N SER A 294 3.03 0.24 -4.64
CA SER A 294 2.93 -0.28 -3.27
C SER A 294 1.50 -0.10 -2.75
N ASP A 295 1.08 -0.88 -1.76
CA ASP A 295 -0.22 -0.69 -1.10
C ASP A 295 -0.22 0.57 -0.21
N HIS A 296 0.80 0.70 0.63
CA HIS A 296 1.09 1.88 1.45
C HIS A 296 2.61 2.11 1.53
N ALA A 297 3.03 3.16 2.23
CA ALA A 297 4.43 3.47 2.48
C ALA A 297 4.84 3.13 3.92
N GLU A 298 5.86 3.80 4.45
CA GLU A 298 6.51 3.47 5.73
C GLU A 298 7.12 4.76 6.32
N MET A 299 6.81 5.04 7.58
CA MET A 299 7.27 6.24 8.29
C MET A 299 8.79 6.28 8.48
N MET A 300 9.44 5.12 8.58
CA MET A 300 10.90 4.96 8.53
C MET A 300 11.70 5.94 9.40
N GLY A 301 11.20 6.24 10.61
CA GLY A 301 11.86 7.10 11.60
C GLY A 301 11.42 8.56 11.60
N ASP A 302 10.71 9.02 10.57
CA ASP A 302 10.03 10.32 10.58
C ASP A 302 8.95 10.32 11.69
N HIS A 303 8.83 11.46 12.36
CA HIS A 303 7.97 11.65 13.55
C HIS A 303 8.21 10.64 14.68
N PHE A 304 9.40 10.03 14.77
CA PHE A 304 9.73 8.94 15.71
C PHE A 304 8.88 7.67 15.50
N MET A 305 8.31 7.50 14.31
CA MET A 305 7.40 6.41 13.97
C MET A 305 8.05 5.38 13.06
N LEU A 306 7.62 4.13 13.21
CA LEU A 306 7.76 3.08 12.19
C LEU A 306 6.38 2.50 11.88
N GLY A 307 6.25 1.89 10.71
CA GLY A 307 5.01 1.38 10.18
C GLY A 307 4.24 2.42 9.37
N LYS A 308 2.93 2.26 9.41
CA LYS A 308 1.95 2.96 8.58
C LYS A 308 0.69 3.26 9.36
N GLY A 309 -0.05 4.27 8.94
CA GLY A 309 -1.27 4.77 9.54
C GLY A 309 -1.19 6.26 9.84
N GLY A 310 -2.23 6.79 10.51
CA GLY A 310 -2.30 8.20 10.83
C GLY A 310 -2.51 9.07 9.59
N TYR A 311 -1.74 10.15 9.48
CA TYR A 311 -2.03 11.23 8.52
C TYR A 311 -0.79 11.87 7.87
N PHE A 312 0.43 11.41 8.19
CA PHE A 312 1.66 11.96 7.62
C PHE A 312 1.91 11.44 6.21
N ASP A 313 2.49 12.26 5.31
CA ASP A 313 2.71 11.87 3.91
C ASP A 313 3.57 10.60 3.81
N GLY A 314 4.54 10.41 4.71
CA GLY A 314 5.44 9.25 4.73
C GLY A 314 4.76 7.87 4.81
N SER A 315 3.53 7.80 5.31
CA SER A 315 2.75 6.55 5.34
C SER A 315 1.94 6.31 4.05
N TYR A 316 1.75 7.30 3.19
CA TYR A 316 0.81 7.25 2.07
C TYR A 316 1.43 7.59 0.72
N HIS A 317 2.54 8.34 0.65
CA HIS A 317 3.22 8.64 -0.61
C HIS A 317 3.96 7.41 -1.12
N ILE A 318 3.43 6.80 -2.18
CA ILE A 318 3.86 5.50 -2.70
C ILE A 318 4.40 5.62 -4.14
N PRO A 319 5.29 4.72 -4.58
CA PRO A 319 5.74 4.70 -5.97
C PRO A 319 4.60 4.30 -6.90
N LEU A 320 4.58 4.87 -8.11
CA LEU A 320 3.78 4.36 -9.21
C LEU A 320 4.51 4.57 -10.54
N ILE A 321 4.78 3.46 -11.22
CA ILE A 321 5.28 3.42 -12.59
C ILE A 321 4.33 2.55 -13.41
N ILE A 322 3.86 3.08 -14.54
CA ILE A 322 3.05 2.33 -15.49
C ILE A 322 3.77 2.31 -16.84
N ARG A 323 4.06 1.12 -17.36
CA ARG A 323 4.56 0.90 -18.71
C ARG A 323 3.47 0.22 -19.53
N ASP A 324 3.03 0.90 -20.58
CA ASP A 324 2.18 0.31 -21.62
C ASP A 324 2.87 0.51 -22.98
N PRO A 325 3.37 -0.56 -23.61
CA PRO A 325 4.07 -0.50 -24.90
C PRO A 325 3.27 0.20 -26.01
N ARG A 326 1.94 0.16 -25.95
CA ARG A 326 1.04 0.76 -26.97
C ARG A 326 0.99 2.28 -26.85
N HIS A 327 1.39 2.83 -25.70
CA HIS A 327 1.33 4.25 -25.38
C HIS A 327 2.73 4.88 -25.25
N GLY A 328 3.69 4.44 -26.08
CA GLY A 328 5.10 4.87 -26.01
C GLY A 328 5.39 6.37 -26.19
N LYS A 329 4.41 7.20 -26.58
CA LYS A 329 4.61 8.67 -26.72
C LYS A 329 5.00 9.35 -25.40
N ALA A 330 4.54 8.82 -24.27
CA ALA A 330 4.86 9.35 -22.95
C ALA A 330 5.99 8.57 -22.26
N ALA A 331 6.63 7.61 -22.93
CA ALA A 331 7.71 6.83 -22.34
C ALA A 331 8.85 7.74 -21.83
N GLY A 332 9.31 7.48 -20.61
CA GLY A 332 10.32 8.30 -19.92
C GLY A 332 9.79 9.60 -19.32
N SER A 333 8.48 9.88 -19.44
CA SER A 333 7.89 11.10 -18.87
C SER A 333 7.53 10.96 -17.39
N THR A 334 7.29 12.10 -16.75
CA THR A 334 6.85 12.15 -15.36
C THR A 334 5.57 12.95 -15.20
N VAL A 335 4.66 12.49 -14.35
CA VAL A 335 3.41 13.17 -14.00
C VAL A 335 3.52 13.77 -12.59
N ASP A 336 3.31 15.08 -12.47
CA ASP A 336 3.30 15.83 -11.18
C ASP A 336 1.88 16.26 -10.74
N ARG A 337 0.85 15.59 -11.28
CA ARG A 337 -0.54 15.69 -10.79
C ARG A 337 -0.78 14.68 -9.67
N PHE A 338 -1.69 14.98 -8.75
CA PHE A 338 -2.08 14.04 -7.70
C PHE A 338 -2.82 12.85 -8.31
N THR A 339 -2.33 11.65 -8.00
CA THR A 339 -2.97 10.38 -8.34
C THR A 339 -3.08 9.54 -7.06
N GLU A 340 -3.99 8.59 -7.03
CA GLU A 340 -4.33 7.85 -5.82
C GLU A 340 -4.51 6.37 -6.13
N ALA A 341 -4.32 5.48 -5.16
CA ALA A 341 -4.40 4.03 -5.38
C ALA A 341 -5.76 3.58 -5.97
N VAL A 342 -6.83 4.34 -5.71
CA VAL A 342 -8.16 4.09 -6.32
C VAL A 342 -8.15 4.23 -7.84
N ASP A 343 -7.20 4.95 -8.43
CA ASP A 343 -7.06 5.14 -9.88
C ASP A 343 -6.58 3.87 -10.61
N ILE A 344 -6.00 2.88 -9.89
CA ILE A 344 -5.36 1.71 -10.51
C ILE A 344 -6.39 0.82 -11.21
N PHE A 345 -7.49 0.47 -10.54
CA PHE A 345 -8.53 -0.37 -11.11
C PHE A 345 -9.17 0.24 -12.38
N PRO A 346 -9.70 1.48 -12.38
CA PRO A 346 -10.27 2.09 -13.58
C PRO A 346 -9.22 2.27 -14.69
N THR A 347 -7.94 2.51 -14.35
CA THR A 347 -6.87 2.53 -15.35
C THR A 347 -6.73 1.19 -16.04
N LEU A 348 -6.70 0.09 -15.28
CA LEU A 348 -6.53 -1.25 -15.86
C LEU A 348 -7.74 -1.67 -16.71
N ILE A 349 -8.97 -1.35 -16.30
CA ILE A 349 -10.17 -1.53 -17.16
C ILE A 349 -9.97 -0.83 -18.51
N ASP A 350 -9.60 0.46 -18.49
CA ASP A 350 -9.44 1.29 -19.69
C ASP A 350 -8.28 0.81 -20.60
N LEU A 351 -7.17 0.35 -20.00
CA LEU A 351 -6.05 -0.22 -20.76
C LEU A 351 -6.38 -1.59 -21.36
N LEU A 352 -7.27 -2.35 -20.74
CA LEU A 352 -7.76 -3.63 -21.27
C LEU A 352 -8.87 -3.45 -22.33
N GLY A 353 -9.22 -2.21 -22.67
CA GLY A 353 -10.14 -1.88 -23.77
C GLY A 353 -11.60 -1.73 -23.35
N GLU A 354 -11.88 -1.77 -22.04
CA GLU A 354 -13.22 -1.61 -21.47
C GLU A 354 -13.45 -0.18 -20.95
N ALA A 355 -14.71 0.20 -20.76
CA ALA A 355 -15.04 1.49 -20.15
C ALA A 355 -15.10 1.36 -18.61
N PRO A 356 -14.33 2.18 -17.85
CA PRO A 356 -14.46 2.22 -16.40
C PRO A 356 -15.89 2.53 -15.95
N GLU A 357 -16.36 1.85 -14.91
CA GLU A 357 -17.70 2.10 -14.39
C GLU A 357 -17.76 3.48 -13.70
N PRO A 358 -18.76 4.33 -14.03
CA PRO A 358 -18.88 5.67 -13.45
C PRO A 358 -19.04 5.74 -11.93
N HIS A 359 -19.32 4.62 -11.26
CA HIS A 359 -19.47 4.57 -9.81
C HIS A 359 -18.15 4.43 -9.05
N LEU A 360 -17.05 4.12 -9.75
CA LEU A 360 -15.73 4.03 -9.16
C LEU A 360 -15.26 5.42 -8.70
N ASP A 361 -14.57 5.47 -7.57
CA ASP A 361 -14.04 6.72 -7.04
C ASP A 361 -12.79 7.18 -7.80
N GLY A 362 -11.98 6.23 -8.25
CA GLY A 362 -10.77 6.50 -9.02
C GLY A 362 -11.04 6.84 -10.49
N TRP A 363 -10.08 7.50 -11.12
CA TRP A 363 -10.13 7.90 -12.52
C TRP A 363 -9.00 7.25 -13.32
N SER A 364 -9.27 6.89 -14.58
CA SER A 364 -8.27 6.29 -15.46
C SER A 364 -7.07 7.23 -15.69
N LEU A 365 -5.87 6.68 -15.54
CA LEU A 365 -4.59 7.34 -15.79
C LEU A 365 -4.13 7.24 -17.25
N LYS A 366 -4.84 6.48 -18.09
CA LYS A 366 -4.52 6.29 -19.52
C LYS A 366 -4.31 7.59 -20.31
N PRO A 367 -5.03 8.71 -20.04
CA PRO A 367 -4.75 9.98 -20.71
C PRO A 367 -3.30 10.46 -20.50
N PHE A 368 -2.74 10.27 -19.30
CA PHE A 368 -1.34 10.62 -19.02
C PHE A 368 -0.38 9.70 -19.77
N LEU A 369 -0.68 8.40 -19.84
CA LEU A 369 0.12 7.43 -20.60
C LEU A 369 0.13 7.77 -22.10
N SER A 370 -0.94 8.38 -22.61
CA SER A 370 -1.03 8.81 -24.00
C SER A 370 -0.34 10.16 -24.28
N GLY A 371 0.34 10.75 -23.28
CA GLY A 371 0.97 12.07 -23.37
C GLY A 371 0.00 13.25 -23.22
N GLY A 372 -1.26 12.98 -22.87
CA GLY A 372 -2.28 13.98 -22.62
C GLY A 372 -2.36 14.39 -21.15
N THR A 373 -3.19 15.38 -20.88
CA THR A 373 -3.62 15.73 -19.52
C THR A 373 -5.13 15.91 -19.54
N PRO A 374 -5.89 15.21 -18.68
CA PRO A 374 -7.33 15.41 -18.59
C PRO A 374 -7.67 16.88 -18.28
N ALA A 375 -8.69 17.41 -18.96
CA ALA A 375 -9.15 18.78 -18.75
C ALA A 375 -9.65 19.00 -17.31
N ILE A 376 -10.33 17.99 -16.77
CA ILE A 376 -10.77 17.93 -15.39
C ILE A 376 -9.93 16.85 -14.71
N TRP A 377 -9.14 17.24 -13.72
CA TRP A 377 -8.37 16.33 -12.89
C TRP A 377 -8.25 16.90 -11.48
N ARG A 378 -8.18 16.05 -10.45
CA ARG A 378 -8.10 16.49 -9.05
C ARG A 378 -6.89 17.38 -8.80
N ASP A 379 -7.06 18.32 -7.88
CA ASP A 379 -6.02 19.27 -7.46
C ASP A 379 -5.42 18.94 -6.08
N ALA A 380 -5.96 17.92 -5.41
CA ALA A 380 -5.52 17.39 -4.13
C ALA A 380 -5.53 15.84 -4.14
N ALA A 381 -4.72 15.25 -3.27
CA ALA A 381 -4.81 13.84 -2.88
C ALA A 381 -5.67 13.69 -1.62
N HIS A 382 -6.37 12.56 -1.52
CA HIS A 382 -7.24 12.20 -0.41
C HIS A 382 -6.93 10.80 0.09
N TRP A 383 -7.01 10.62 1.40
CA TRP A 383 -6.98 9.31 2.02
C TRP A 383 -7.69 9.31 3.36
N GLU A 384 -7.96 8.11 3.84
CA GLU A 384 -8.66 7.90 5.10
C GLU A 384 -7.88 6.94 5.99
N PHE A 385 -8.07 7.08 7.29
CA PHE A 385 -7.51 6.15 8.26
C PHE A 385 -8.47 5.91 9.40
N ASP A 386 -8.66 4.64 9.73
CA ASP A 386 -9.55 4.21 10.81
C ASP A 386 -8.74 3.45 11.86
N PHE A 387 -8.88 3.91 13.09
CA PHE A 387 -8.16 3.39 14.26
C PHE A 387 -9.09 2.70 15.26
N ARG A 388 -10.31 2.33 14.83
CA ARG A 388 -11.20 1.51 15.65
C ARG A 388 -10.54 0.18 16.01
N SER A 389 -11.01 -0.41 17.09
CA SER A 389 -10.47 -1.66 17.60
C SER A 389 -11.60 -2.56 18.08
N ILE A 390 -12.31 -3.17 17.13
CA ILE A 390 -13.55 -3.94 17.41
C ILE A 390 -13.33 -5.12 18.37
N ALA A 391 -12.17 -5.79 18.29
CA ALA A 391 -11.92 -7.00 19.08
C ALA A 391 -11.63 -6.73 20.56
N ASP A 392 -10.92 -5.65 20.88
CA ASP A 392 -10.46 -5.34 22.25
C ASP A 392 -11.01 -4.01 22.81
N GLY A 393 -11.55 -3.13 21.97
CA GLY A 393 -12.15 -1.84 22.34
C GLY A 393 -11.14 -0.82 22.86
N GLU A 394 -9.85 -0.98 22.57
CA GLU A 394 -8.80 -0.19 23.21
C GLU A 394 -8.85 1.29 22.82
N ALA A 395 -8.94 1.60 21.53
CA ALA A 395 -9.01 2.98 21.03
C ALA A 395 -10.28 3.68 21.54
N GLU A 396 -11.42 2.99 21.49
CA GLU A 396 -12.70 3.49 21.98
C GLU A 396 -12.61 3.86 23.47
N THR A 397 -12.01 2.97 24.27
CA THR A 397 -11.81 3.20 25.71
C THR A 397 -10.84 4.35 25.97
N HIS A 398 -9.73 4.41 25.23
CA HIS A 398 -8.71 5.46 25.39
C HIS A 398 -9.26 6.85 25.11
N PHE A 399 -10.02 7.01 24.03
CA PHE A 399 -10.55 8.32 23.61
C PHE A 399 -11.94 8.63 24.17
N GLY A 400 -12.66 7.64 24.75
CA GLY A 400 -14.03 7.82 25.21
C GLY A 400 -15.03 8.06 24.08
N ILE A 401 -14.81 7.47 22.91
CA ILE A 401 -15.63 7.64 21.70
C ILE A 401 -16.06 6.28 21.13
N ALA A 402 -17.12 6.25 20.33
CA ALA A 402 -17.58 5.02 19.67
C ALA A 402 -16.69 4.65 18.47
N SER A 403 -16.64 3.36 18.08
CA SER A 403 -15.85 2.88 16.93
C SER A 403 -16.07 3.65 15.63
N ARG A 404 -17.32 4.05 15.35
CA ARG A 404 -17.68 4.86 14.15
C ARG A 404 -17.08 6.28 14.15
N GLN A 405 -16.54 6.71 15.28
CA GLN A 405 -15.90 8.00 15.47
C GLN A 405 -14.36 7.90 15.46
N CYS A 406 -13.79 6.69 15.48
CA CYS A 406 -12.36 6.42 15.49
C CYS A 406 -11.75 6.48 14.07
N ASN A 407 -11.87 7.60 13.38
CA ASN A 407 -11.35 7.78 12.03
C ASN A 407 -10.88 9.20 11.76
N LEU A 408 -10.17 9.37 10.66
CA LEU A 408 -9.77 10.63 10.08
C LEU A 408 -9.87 10.60 8.56
N ALA A 409 -9.94 11.78 7.95
CA ALA A 409 -9.80 11.97 6.52
C ALA A 409 -8.85 13.13 6.23
N VAL A 410 -8.09 12.99 5.15
CA VAL A 410 -7.05 13.94 4.73
C VAL A 410 -7.36 14.47 3.35
N ILE A 411 -7.11 15.78 3.17
CA ILE A 411 -7.02 16.44 1.87
C ILE A 411 -5.66 17.15 1.78
N ARG A 412 -4.87 16.81 0.77
CA ARG A 412 -3.47 17.23 0.59
C ARG A 412 -3.27 17.87 -0.77
N THR A 413 -3.09 19.20 -0.77
CA THR A 413 -2.76 19.99 -1.98
C THR A 413 -1.25 20.18 -2.09
N LYS A 414 -0.77 20.93 -3.09
CA LYS A 414 0.66 21.30 -3.16
C LYS A 414 1.12 22.17 -1.99
N LYS A 415 0.21 22.99 -1.43
CA LYS A 415 0.54 24.01 -0.42
C LYS A 415 0.11 23.63 0.99
N PHE A 416 -1.11 23.13 1.15
CA PHE A 416 -1.65 22.79 2.46
C PHE A 416 -2.13 21.35 2.53
N LYS A 417 -2.04 20.79 3.73
CA LYS A 417 -2.68 19.55 4.11
C LYS A 417 -3.60 19.76 5.30
N TYR A 418 -4.84 19.30 5.20
CA TYR A 418 -5.82 19.36 6.27
C TYR A 418 -6.26 17.95 6.68
N VAL A 419 -6.33 17.71 7.98
CA VAL A 419 -6.75 16.44 8.58
C VAL A 419 -7.97 16.70 9.45
N HIS A 420 -9.08 16.06 9.13
CA HIS A 420 -10.29 16.09 9.94
C HIS A 420 -10.47 14.77 10.66
N PHE A 421 -10.59 14.81 11.99
CA PHE A 421 -10.87 13.63 12.81
C PHE A 421 -12.37 13.52 13.14
N GLY A 422 -12.86 12.28 13.17
CA GLY A 422 -14.09 11.93 13.87
C GLY A 422 -13.94 12.05 15.40
N GLY A 423 -15.05 11.91 16.11
CA GLY A 423 -15.03 11.81 17.58
C GLY A 423 -14.71 13.10 18.32
N GLY A 424 -14.66 14.24 17.63
CA GLY A 424 -14.34 15.52 18.24
C GLY A 424 -12.86 15.71 18.60
N LEU A 425 -11.97 14.85 18.09
CA LEU A 425 -10.54 15.08 18.19
C LEU A 425 -10.16 16.34 17.37
N PRO A 426 -9.14 17.11 17.79
CA PRO A 426 -8.76 18.34 17.10
C PRO A 426 -8.35 18.10 15.64
N PRO A 427 -8.70 18.99 14.70
CA PRO A 427 -8.17 18.89 13.34
C PRO A 427 -6.71 19.37 13.27
N LEU A 428 -6.04 19.01 12.19
CA LEU A 428 -4.68 19.47 11.88
C LEU A 428 -4.67 20.24 10.55
N LEU A 429 -3.82 21.25 10.45
CA LEU A 429 -3.56 21.99 9.21
C LEU A 429 -2.06 22.25 9.10
N PHE A 430 -1.43 21.78 8.03
CA PHE A 430 -0.01 21.97 7.77
C PHE A 430 0.19 22.77 6.47
N ASN A 431 1.10 23.74 6.48
CA ASN A 431 1.58 24.38 5.26
C ASN A 431 2.78 23.56 4.72
N VAL A 432 2.49 22.52 3.95
CA VAL A 432 3.48 21.55 3.44
C VAL A 432 4.46 22.14 2.42
N GLU A 433 4.19 23.34 1.90
CA GLU A 433 5.14 24.06 1.04
C GLU A 433 6.31 24.66 1.85
N THR A 434 6.01 25.24 3.02
CA THR A 434 7.02 25.87 3.88
C THR A 434 7.48 24.98 5.04
N ASP A 435 6.69 23.98 5.38
CA ASP A 435 6.93 22.98 6.42
C ASP A 435 6.69 21.58 5.83
N PRO A 436 7.58 21.09 4.95
CA PRO A 436 7.44 19.78 4.31
C PRO A 436 7.57 18.61 5.30
N GLY A 437 8.09 18.88 6.50
CA GLY A 437 8.16 17.91 7.60
C GLY A 437 6.91 17.86 8.45
N GLU A 438 5.89 18.69 8.19
CA GLU A 438 4.58 18.66 8.86
C GLU A 438 4.65 18.76 10.39
N LEU A 439 5.54 19.61 10.91
CA LEU A 439 5.81 19.71 12.34
C LEU A 439 4.94 20.77 13.02
N THR A 440 4.42 21.74 12.26
CA THR A 440 3.68 22.88 12.78
C THR A 440 2.20 22.80 12.44
N ASN A 441 1.37 22.46 13.43
CA ASN A 441 -0.08 22.51 13.29
C ASN A 441 -0.60 23.97 13.35
N LEU A 442 -1.18 24.43 12.24
CA LEU A 442 -1.75 25.76 12.06
C LEU A 442 -3.26 25.82 12.30
N ALA A 443 -3.92 24.71 12.66
CA ALA A 443 -5.38 24.62 12.71
C ALA A 443 -6.06 25.57 13.73
N THR A 444 -5.32 26.04 14.73
CA THR A 444 -5.76 27.01 15.74
C THR A 444 -5.17 28.41 15.52
N SER A 445 -4.32 28.60 14.51
CA SER A 445 -3.73 29.89 14.18
C SER A 445 -4.81 30.85 13.65
N PRO A 446 -5.01 32.04 14.27
CA PRO A 446 -6.01 33.01 13.79
C PRO A 446 -5.80 33.39 12.31
N ALA A 447 -4.55 33.43 11.85
CA ALA A 447 -4.20 33.76 10.47
C ALA A 447 -4.63 32.69 9.44
N HIS A 448 -4.92 31.46 9.88
CA HIS A 448 -5.22 30.32 9.01
C HIS A 448 -6.65 29.79 9.17
N LEU A 449 -7.52 30.49 9.91
CA LEU A 449 -8.91 30.04 10.11
C LEU A 449 -9.70 30.00 8.80
N SER A 450 -9.46 30.94 7.87
CA SER A 450 -10.09 30.92 6.55
C SER A 450 -9.60 29.74 5.70
N THR A 451 -8.30 29.45 5.71
CA THR A 451 -7.73 28.26 5.06
C THR A 451 -8.31 26.98 5.66
N ARG A 452 -8.42 26.88 6.99
CA ARG A 452 -9.05 25.73 7.64
C ARG A 452 -10.50 25.56 7.21
N LEU A 453 -11.28 26.65 7.14
CA LEU A 453 -12.68 26.61 6.70
C LEU A 453 -12.79 26.14 5.24
N GLU A 454 -11.99 26.73 4.34
CA GLU A 454 -11.93 26.33 2.93
C GLU A 454 -11.67 24.83 2.78
N PHE A 455 -10.66 24.30 3.49
CA PHE A 455 -10.30 22.88 3.40
C PHE A 455 -11.36 21.97 4.03
N ALA A 456 -12.06 22.42 5.08
CA ALA A 456 -13.19 21.69 5.64
C ALA A 456 -14.36 21.62 4.64
N GLU A 457 -14.69 22.72 3.96
CA GLU A 457 -15.73 22.76 2.92
C GLU A 457 -15.36 21.90 1.71
N ARG A 458 -14.10 21.94 1.27
CA ARG A 458 -13.60 21.07 0.20
C ARG A 458 -13.69 19.59 0.56
N LEU A 459 -13.35 19.23 1.79
CA LEU A 459 -13.47 17.85 2.24
C LEU A 459 -14.95 17.42 2.33
N LEU A 460 -15.86 18.32 2.74
CA LEU A 460 -17.31 18.06 2.70
C LEU A 460 -17.83 17.87 1.27
N ALA A 461 -17.38 18.69 0.32
CA ALA A 461 -17.71 18.54 -1.10
C ALA A 461 -17.21 17.20 -1.64
N TRP A 462 -15.94 16.85 -1.37
CA TRP A 462 -15.36 15.54 -1.74
C TRP A 462 -16.18 14.38 -1.17
N ARG A 463 -16.60 14.44 0.11
CA ARG A 463 -17.47 13.43 0.72
C ARG A 463 -18.82 13.29 0.01
N ALA A 464 -19.43 14.40 -0.40
CA ALA A 464 -20.73 14.41 -1.06
C ALA A 464 -20.66 13.89 -2.51
N GLU A 465 -19.60 14.22 -3.23
CA GLU A 465 -19.36 13.78 -4.61
C GLU A 465 -19.09 12.28 -4.71
N HIS A 466 -18.50 11.69 -3.67
CA HIS A 466 -18.09 10.27 -3.63
C HIS A 466 -19.00 9.41 -2.75
N LEU A 467 -20.27 9.81 -2.56
CA LEU A 467 -21.28 8.88 -2.05
C LEU A 467 -21.45 7.70 -3.01
N ASP A 468 -21.92 6.54 -2.52
CA ASP A 468 -22.13 5.35 -3.34
C ASP A 468 -23.02 5.62 -4.56
N GLN A 469 -22.40 5.60 -5.75
CA GLN A 469 -23.05 5.88 -7.03
C GLN A 469 -23.50 4.61 -7.78
N SER A 470 -23.38 3.41 -7.19
CA SER A 470 -23.66 2.15 -7.89
C SER A 470 -25.06 2.07 -8.51
N LEU A 471 -26.05 2.75 -7.90
CA LEU A 471 -27.42 2.87 -8.42
C LEU A 471 -27.87 4.33 -8.62
N ALA A 472 -27.18 5.30 -8.01
CA ALA A 472 -27.63 6.70 -7.99
C ALA A 472 -27.47 7.40 -9.36
N LEU A 473 -26.71 6.82 -10.28
CA LEU A 473 -26.55 7.29 -11.66
C LEU A 473 -27.61 6.71 -12.63
N ALA A 474 -28.66 6.07 -12.10
CA ALA A 474 -29.78 5.55 -12.88
C ALA A 474 -31.12 6.17 -12.46
N GLU A 475 -32.02 6.32 -13.44
CA GLU A 475 -33.39 6.77 -13.25
C GLU A 475 -34.36 5.80 -13.96
N LEU A 476 -35.46 5.44 -13.28
CA LEU A 476 -36.55 4.67 -13.91
C LEU A 476 -37.48 5.62 -14.66
N THR A 477 -37.60 5.41 -15.96
CA THR A 477 -38.47 6.18 -16.86
C THR A 477 -39.55 5.28 -17.47
N GLU A 478 -40.56 5.86 -18.14
CA GLU A 478 -41.57 5.09 -18.88
C GLU A 478 -40.96 4.19 -19.98
N ASN A 479 -39.73 4.50 -20.44
CA ASN A 479 -39.00 3.74 -21.44
C ASN A 479 -37.98 2.75 -20.84
N GLY A 480 -37.96 2.57 -19.52
CA GLY A 480 -37.00 1.71 -18.81
C GLY A 480 -35.91 2.50 -18.08
N VAL A 481 -34.78 1.83 -17.80
CA VAL A 481 -33.64 2.40 -17.05
C VAL A 481 -32.86 3.38 -17.93
N ALA A 482 -32.83 4.65 -17.55
CA ALA A 482 -31.92 5.66 -18.10
C ALA A 482 -30.67 5.77 -17.21
N GLY A 483 -29.50 6.02 -17.81
CA GLY A 483 -28.25 6.19 -17.08
C GLY A 483 -27.48 4.89 -16.86
N HIS A 484 -26.78 4.77 -15.72
CA HIS A 484 -25.87 3.67 -15.41
C HIS A 484 -26.25 2.95 -14.12
N VAL A 485 -26.31 1.62 -14.19
CA VAL A 485 -26.42 0.71 -13.05
C VAL A 485 -25.15 -0.12 -13.00
N SER A 486 -24.46 -0.12 -11.87
CA SER A 486 -23.27 -0.93 -11.68
C SER A 486 -23.60 -2.41 -11.87
N LYS A 487 -22.72 -3.13 -12.57
CA LYS A 487 -22.86 -4.57 -12.76
C LYS A 487 -22.47 -5.24 -11.45
N ALA A 488 -23.41 -5.94 -10.79
CA ALA A 488 -23.06 -6.80 -9.67
C ALA A 488 -21.96 -7.78 -10.10
N ALA A 489 -20.98 -8.00 -9.21
CA ALA A 489 -20.03 -9.09 -9.38
C ALA A 489 -20.82 -10.40 -9.48
N ARG A 490 -20.86 -11.00 -10.67
CA ARG A 490 -21.45 -12.33 -10.86
C ARG A 490 -20.37 -13.35 -10.53
N GLU A 491 -20.66 -14.27 -9.61
CA GLU A 491 -19.80 -15.41 -9.29
C GLU A 491 -19.61 -16.34 -10.50
#